data_AF-A0A976DSC4-F1
#
_entry.id   AF-A0A976DSC4-F1
#
_cell.length_a   1.000
_cell.length_b   1.000
_cell.length_c   1.000
_cell.angle_alpha   90.00
_cell.angle_beta   90.00
_cell.angle_gamma   90.00
#
_symmetry.space_group_name_H-M   'P 1'
#
loop_
_entity.id
_entity.type
_entity.pdbx_description
1 polymer ?
#
loop_
_entity_poly.entity_id
_entity_poly.type
_entity_poly.pdbx_seq_one_letter_code
_entity_poly.pdbx_strand_id
1 'polypeptide(L)'
;MDASISNIRSLLNEQRTGEEIEVEWLKNQHALKINNHVFPASENTHVKLGRDNKVGFFLQKGTAITDVRDTTFRRASWQITFASKNASKQFIKYFNCLKQH
;
A
#
# COMPACT_ATOMS: atom_id res chain seq x y z
N MET A 1 12.41 8.60 -1.73
CA MET A 1 11.66 7.74 -0.78
C MET A 1 10.67 8.57 0.04
N ASP A 2 11.12 9.54 0.84
CA ASP A 2 10.25 10.31 1.76
C ASP A 2 9.10 11.04 1.06
N ALA A 3 9.34 11.68 -0.09
CA ALA A 3 8.28 12.34 -0.87
C ALA A 3 7.18 11.37 -1.33
N SER A 4 7.54 10.13 -1.71
CA SER A 4 6.55 9.11 -2.09
C SER A 4 5.68 8.70 -0.91
N ILE A 5 6.27 8.57 0.28
CA ILE A 5 5.54 8.23 1.52
C ILE A 5 4.58 9.35 1.91
N SER A 6 5.05 10.61 1.90
CA SER A 6 4.19 11.76 2.18
C SER A 6 3.03 11.86 1.19
N ASN A 7 3.27 11.66 -0.11
CA ASN A 7 2.21 11.69 -1.11
C ASN A 7 1.21 10.53 -0.93
N ILE A 8 1.69 9.32 -0.61
CA ILE A 8 0.80 8.19 -0.32
C ILE A 8 -0.07 8.49 0.91
N ARG A 9 0.50 9.07 1.97
CA ARG A 9 -0.25 9.47 3.17
C ARG A 9 -1.34 10.48 2.82
N SER A 10 -1.04 11.50 2.02
CA SER A 10 -2.04 12.48 1.58
C SER A 10 -3.17 11.82 0.78
N LEU A 11 -2.84 10.96 -0.20
CA LEU A 11 -3.84 10.28 -1.03
C LEU A 11 -4.79 9.36 -0.23
N LEU A 12 -4.26 8.70 0.82
CA LEU A 12 -5.06 7.82 1.67
C LEU A 12 -5.99 8.61 2.60
N ASN A 13 -5.59 9.82 3.01
CA ASN A 13 -6.36 10.66 3.91
C ASN A 13 -7.32 11.65 3.21
N GLU A 14 -7.19 11.88 1.90
CA GLU A 14 -8.00 12.83 1.12
C GLU A 14 -9.53 12.66 1.26
N GLN A 15 -10.03 11.48 1.62
CA GLN A 15 -11.48 11.22 1.74
C GLN A 15 -11.95 10.87 3.15
N ARG A 16 -11.06 10.87 4.14
CA ARG A 16 -11.44 10.41 5.48
C ARG A 16 -11.93 11.56 6.34
N THR A 17 -13.13 11.37 6.89
CA THR A 17 -13.72 12.21 7.94
C THR A 17 -13.50 11.64 9.35
N GLY A 18 -12.66 10.60 9.47
CA GLY A 18 -12.37 9.89 10.73
C GLY A 18 -10.87 9.83 11.02
N GLU A 19 -10.44 8.78 11.74
CA GLU A 19 -9.03 8.61 12.12
C GLU A 19 -8.09 8.59 10.92
N GLU A 20 -6.98 9.32 11.08
CA GLU A 20 -5.90 9.41 10.10
C GLU A 20 -5.33 8.02 9.82
N ILE A 21 -5.15 7.69 8.55
CA ILE A 21 -4.47 6.47 8.15
C ILE A 21 -2.99 6.62 8.46
N GLU A 22 -2.50 5.79 9.37
CA GLU A 22 -1.08 5.68 9.66
C GLU A 22 -0.36 5.10 8.44
N VAL A 23 0.63 5.82 7.94
CA VAL A 23 1.48 5.35 6.84
C VAL A 23 2.93 5.47 7.26
N GLU A 24 3.64 4.36 7.23
CA GLU A 24 5.02 4.24 7.66
C GLU A 24 5.83 3.39 6.67
N TRP A 25 7.06 3.79 6.39
CA TRP A 25 7.99 2.98 5.62
C TRP A 25 8.88 2.14 6.55
N LEU A 26 8.77 0.83 6.44
CA LEU A 26 9.56 -0.12 7.23
C LEU A 26 10.85 -0.46 6.49
N LYS A 27 11.90 0.34 6.70
CA LYS A 27 13.21 0.19 6.01
C LYS A 27 13.78 -1.23 6.11
N ASN A 28 13.73 -1.84 7.29
CA ASN A 28 14.30 -3.18 7.52
C ASN A 28 13.53 -4.31 6.82
N GLN A 29 12.26 -4.08 6.49
CA GLN A 29 11.41 -5.06 5.81
C GLN A 29 11.19 -4.73 4.33
N HIS A 30 11.69 -3.56 3.89
CA HIS A 30 11.42 -2.99 2.57
C HIS A 30 9.92 -3.07 2.23
N ALA A 31 9.10 -2.49 3.12
CA ALA A 31 7.65 -2.62 3.08
C ALA A 31 6.96 -1.32 3.50
N LEU A 32 5.79 -1.08 2.92
CA LEU A 32 4.91 0.01 3.29
C LEU A 32 3.88 -0.49 4.30
N LYS A 33 3.86 0.10 5.49
CA LYS A 33 2.82 -0.15 6.50
C LYS A 33 1.71 0.87 6.33
N ILE A 34 0.47 0.38 6.26
CA ILE A 34 -0.76 1.17 6.22
C ILE A 34 -1.67 0.66 7.33
N ASN A 35 -1.89 1.49 8.36
CA ASN A 35 -2.44 1.07 9.64
C ASN A 35 -1.65 -0.15 10.19
N ASN A 36 -2.32 -1.27 10.44
CA ASN A 36 -1.67 -2.49 10.94
C ASN A 36 -1.13 -3.39 9.83
N HIS A 37 -1.49 -3.14 8.56
CA HIS A 37 -1.14 -4.03 7.46
C HIS A 37 0.20 -3.64 6.84
N VAL A 38 1.06 -4.62 6.61
CA VAL A 38 2.38 -4.44 6.00
C VAL A 38 2.34 -4.99 4.57
N PHE A 39 2.62 -4.11 3.61
CA PHE A 39 2.64 -4.38 2.18
C PHE A 39 4.11 -4.44 1.70
N PRO A 40 4.65 -5.63 1.41
CA PRO A 40 6.00 -5.75 0.87
C PRO A 40 6.16 -4.93 -0.42
N ALA A 41 7.25 -4.18 -0.54
CA ALA A 41 7.55 -3.39 -1.74
C ALA A 41 8.53 -4.13 -2.66
N SER A 42 8.38 -5.45 -2.81
CA SER A 42 9.28 -6.26 -3.62
C SER A 42 8.80 -6.44 -5.07
N GLU A 43 9.69 -6.89 -5.95
CA GLU A 43 9.34 -7.30 -7.32
C GLU A 43 8.14 -8.28 -7.39
N ASN A 44 7.93 -9.11 -6.36
CA ASN A 44 6.86 -10.09 -6.29
C ASN A 44 5.50 -9.51 -5.84
N THR A 45 5.44 -8.21 -5.52
CA THR A 45 4.20 -7.50 -5.17
C THR A 45 3.68 -6.70 -6.35
N HIS A 46 2.70 -7.24 -7.06
CA HIS A 46 2.11 -6.57 -8.21
C HIS A 46 0.98 -5.66 -7.77
N VAL A 47 1.01 -4.41 -8.23
CA VAL A 47 -0.03 -3.42 -7.94
C VAL A 47 -0.72 -3.02 -9.22
N LYS A 48 -2.05 -3.10 -9.24
CA LYS A 48 -2.85 -2.81 -10.44
C LYS A 48 -4.07 -1.97 -10.12
N LEU A 49 -4.45 -1.13 -11.07
CA LEU A 49 -5.71 -0.40 -11.02
C LEU A 49 -6.87 -1.39 -11.24
N GLY A 50 -7.70 -1.55 -10.23
CA GLY A 50 -8.95 -2.28 -10.27
C GLY A 50 -10.12 -1.42 -10.75
N ARG A 51 -11.32 -2.00 -10.71
CA ARG A 51 -12.58 -1.27 -10.93
C ARG A 51 -12.87 -0.35 -9.74
N ASP A 52 -13.70 0.65 -9.94
CA ASP A 52 -14.24 1.51 -8.88
C ASP A 52 -13.17 2.19 -8.02
N ASN A 53 -12.14 2.74 -8.65
CA ASN A 53 -11.03 3.44 -7.99
C ASN A 53 -10.28 2.59 -6.95
N LYS A 54 -10.27 1.26 -7.14
CA LYS A 54 -9.52 0.35 -6.28
C LYS A 54 -8.11 0.16 -6.80
N VAL A 55 -7.15 0.04 -5.89
CA VAL A 55 -5.81 -0.46 -6.16
C VAL A 55 -5.72 -1.85 -5.56
N GLY A 56 -5.46 -2.85 -6.42
CA GLY A 56 -5.29 -4.25 -6.02
C GLY A 56 -3.83 -4.61 -5.88
N PHE A 57 -3.51 -5.28 -4.77
CA PHE A 57 -2.23 -5.92 -4.51
C PHE A 57 -2.35 -7.41 -4.79
N PHE A 58 -1.37 -7.96 -5.52
CA PHE A 58 -1.28 -9.37 -5.85
C PHE A 58 0.15 -9.85 -5.60
N LEU A 59 0.30 -10.71 -4.61
CA LEU A 59 1.60 -11.16 -4.13
C LEU A 59 1.91 -12.56 -4.67
N GLN A 60 3.16 -12.77 -5.04
CA GLN A 60 3.66 -13.99 -5.65
C GLN A 60 4.83 -14.58 -4.85
N LYS A 61 5.20 -15.83 -5.17
CA LYS A 61 6.40 -16.50 -4.63
C LYS A 61 6.51 -16.47 -3.09
N GLY A 62 5.40 -16.72 -2.39
CA GLY A 62 5.37 -16.78 -0.93
C GLY A 62 5.37 -15.42 -0.21
N THR A 63 5.40 -14.31 -0.94
CA THR A 63 5.18 -12.98 -0.35
C THR A 63 3.73 -12.84 0.10
N ALA A 64 3.51 -12.17 1.23
CA ALA A 64 2.18 -11.98 1.81
C ALA A 64 2.08 -10.60 2.47
N ILE A 65 0.88 -10.04 2.47
CA ILE A 65 0.51 -8.92 3.33
C ILE A 65 0.28 -9.51 4.72
N THR A 66 0.92 -8.91 5.71
CA THR A 66 0.85 -9.34 7.12
C THR A 66 0.22 -8.25 7.98
N ASP A 67 -0.21 -8.60 9.19
CA ASP A 67 -0.71 -7.64 10.17
C ASP A 67 0.23 -7.60 11.38
N VAL A 68 0.56 -6.40 11.89
CA VAL A 68 1.48 -6.24 13.04
C VAL A 68 0.87 -6.66 14.37
N ARG A 69 -0.47 -6.76 14.46
CA ARG A 69 -1.21 -7.19 15.65
C ARG A 69 -1.63 -8.67 15.59
N ASP A 70 -1.63 -9.28 14.41
CA ASP A 70 -1.97 -10.69 14.20
C ASP A 70 -0.91 -11.41 13.36
N THR A 71 -0.10 -12.23 14.03
CA THR A 71 0.97 -13.02 13.40
C THR A 71 0.47 -14.15 12.50
N THR A 72 -0.79 -14.56 12.64
CA THR A 72 -1.42 -15.58 11.79
C THR A 72 -2.00 -14.98 10.51
N PHE A 73 -2.20 -13.67 10.48
CA PHE A 73 -2.73 -12.99 9.32
C PHE A 73 -1.73 -12.98 8.16
N ARG A 74 -2.13 -13.63 7.06
CA ARG A 74 -1.38 -13.64 5.80
C ARG A 74 -2.36 -13.59 4.64
N ARG A 75 -2.16 -12.65 3.71
CA ARG A 75 -2.98 -12.52 2.49
C ARG A 75 -2.11 -12.35 1.26
N ALA A 76 -2.40 -13.14 0.22
CA ALA A 76 -1.77 -13.00 -1.10
C ALA A 76 -2.41 -11.90 -1.96
N SER A 77 -3.56 -11.37 -1.55
CA SER A 77 -4.24 -10.28 -2.23
C SER A 77 -4.92 -9.32 -1.25
N TRP A 78 -5.00 -8.05 -1.65
CA TRP A 78 -5.70 -7.01 -0.92
C TRP A 78 -6.13 -5.90 -1.85
N GLN A 79 -7.11 -5.09 -1.43
CA GLN A 79 -7.57 -3.94 -2.20
C GLN A 79 -7.75 -2.73 -1.30
N ILE A 80 -7.38 -1.56 -1.84
CA ILE A 80 -7.60 -0.26 -1.20
C ILE A 80 -8.43 0.58 -2.16
N THR A 81 -9.54 1.14 -1.69
CA THR A 81 -10.38 2.06 -2.47
C THR A 81 -9.90 3.49 -2.27
N PHE A 82 -9.85 4.27 -3.36
CA PHE A 82 -9.46 5.68 -3.36
C PHE A 82 -10.58 6.60 -3.84
N ALA A 83 -10.42 7.90 -3.58
CA ALA A 83 -11.31 8.98 -4.01
C ALA A 83 -11.67 8.95 -5.48
N SER A 84 -10.66 8.66 -6.30
CA SER A 84 -10.73 8.82 -7.74
C SER A 84 -9.77 7.87 -8.42
N LYS A 85 -10.04 7.64 -9.71
CA LYS A 85 -9.15 6.89 -10.59
C LYS A 85 -7.78 7.56 -10.69
N ASN A 86 -7.73 8.89 -10.59
CA ASN A 86 -6.47 9.63 -10.61
C ASN A 86 -5.64 9.36 -9.34
N ALA A 87 -6.27 9.44 -8.16
CA ALA A 87 -5.62 9.11 -6.89
C ALA A 87 -5.08 7.66 -6.89
N SER A 88 -5.85 6.72 -7.44
CA SER A 88 -5.41 5.33 -7.60
C SER A 88 -4.15 5.20 -8.47
N LYS A 89 -4.09 5.92 -9.60
CA LYS A 89 -2.92 5.92 -10.50
C LYS A 89 -1.70 6.56 -9.84
N GLN A 90 -1.90 7.67 -9.13
CA GLN A 90 -0.84 8.34 -8.39
C GLN A 90 -0.28 7.45 -7.28
N PHE A 91 -1.16 6.78 -6.52
CA PHE A 91 -0.74 5.81 -5.51
C PHE A 91 0.13 4.70 -6.13
N ILE A 92 -0.30 4.09 -7.24
CA ILE A 92 0.49 3.05 -7.93
C ILE A 92 1.85 3.59 -8.35
N LYS A 93 1.91 4.81 -8.91
CA LYS A 93 3.18 5.46 -9.28
C LYS A 93 4.11 5.59 -8.07
N TYR A 94 3.62 6.16 -6.96
CA TYR A 94 4.44 6.38 -5.77
C TYR A 94 4.86 5.07 -5.12
N PHE A 95 3.97 4.07 -5.05
CA PHE A 95 4.33 2.75 -4.54
C PHE A 95 5.42 2.11 -5.39
N ASN A 96 5.32 2.17 -6.71
CA ASN A 96 6.36 1.62 -7.60
C ASN A 96 7.71 2.33 -7.44
N CYS A 97 7.74 3.63 -7.13
CA CYS A 97 8.98 4.30 -6.76
C CYS A 97 9.60 3.72 -5.47
N LEU A 98 8.79 3.28 -4.50
CA LEU A 98 9.32 2.63 -3.29
C LEU A 98 9.97 1.28 -3.59
N LYS A 99 9.50 0.56 -4.60
CA LYS A 99 10.06 -0.74 -5.01
C LYS A 99 11.46 -0.64 -5.64
N GLN A 100 11.86 0.57 -6.05
CA GLN A 100 13.11 0.83 -6.77
C GLN A 100 14.22 1.35 -5.85
N HIS A 101 13.95 1.56 -4.56
CA HIS A 101 14.84 2.21 -3.60
C HIS A 101 14.97 1.39 -2.32
#